data_AF-A0A3P8KJY0-F1
#
_entry.id   AF-A0A3P8KJY0-F1
#
_cell.length_a   1.000
_cell.length_b   1.000
_cell.length_c   1.000
_cell.angle_alpha   90.00
_cell.angle_beta   90.00
_cell.angle_gamma   90.00
#
_symmetry.space_group_name_H-M   'P 1'
#
loop_
_entity.id
_entity.type
_entity.pdbx_description
1 polymer ?
#
loop_
_entity_poly.entity_id
_entity_poly.type
_entity_poly.pdbx_seq_one_letter_code
_entity_poly.pdbx_strand_id
1 'polypeptide(L)'
;MNVLRRKWQGLPRGIVVLIAALAIYVPLLFIVVQSFLSAPFFARSKAFSFEAFEFIFTDPDFYLALRSGFILAFGLVAIAIPLGGSSPF
;
A
#
# COMPACT_ATOMS: atom_id res chain seq x y z
N MET A 1 34.81 -9.71 -23.83
CA MET A 1 34.59 -10.57 -22.64
C MET A 1 34.04 -9.82 -21.41
N ASN A 2 34.20 -8.50 -21.28
CA ASN A 2 33.78 -7.76 -20.07
C ASN A 2 32.28 -7.39 -20.01
N VAL A 3 31.58 -7.32 -21.14
CA VAL A 3 30.15 -6.93 -21.20
C VAL A 3 29.23 -8.04 -20.67
N LEU A 4 29.56 -9.30 -20.96
CA LEU A 4 28.82 -10.46 -20.44
C LEU A 4 28.90 -10.48 -18.90
N ARG A 5 30.10 -10.37 -18.33
CA ARG A 5 30.31 -10.44 -16.88
C ARG A 5 29.54 -9.35 -16.11
N ARG A 6 29.41 -8.14 -16.67
CA ARG A 6 28.59 -7.05 -16.09
C ARG A 6 27.08 -7.35 -16.14
N LYS A 7 26.57 -7.90 -17.24
CA LYS A 7 25.15 -8.33 -17.32
C LYS A 7 24.82 -9.43 -16.31
N TRP A 8 25.71 -10.41 -16.14
CA TRP A 8 25.55 -11.49 -15.16
C TRP A 8 25.64 -11.01 -13.70
N GLN A 9 26.32 -9.89 -13.44
CA GLN A 9 26.31 -9.24 -12.12
C GLN A 9 25.06 -8.38 -11.86
N GLY A 10 24.43 -7.84 -12.91
CA GLY A 10 23.17 -7.10 -12.81
C GLY A 10 21.92 -8.00 -12.75
N LEU A 11 21.99 -9.21 -13.31
CA LEU A 11 20.91 -10.20 -13.30
C LEU A 11 20.41 -10.58 -11.89
N PRO A 12 21.27 -10.91 -10.90
CA PRO A 12 20.81 -11.21 -9.54
C PRO A 12 20.17 -10.00 -8.86
N ARG A 13 20.64 -8.78 -9.14
CA ARG A 13 20.00 -7.55 -8.64
C ARG A 13 18.60 -7.37 -9.24
N GLY A 14 18.45 -7.58 -10.54
CA GLY A 14 17.15 -7.50 -11.21
C GLY A 14 16.15 -8.52 -10.65
N ILE A 15 16.59 -9.75 -10.38
CA ILE A 15 15.75 -10.79 -9.79
C ILE A 15 15.30 -10.40 -8.37
N VAL A 16 16.22 -9.91 -7.53
CA VAL A 16 15.87 -9.46 -6.16
C VAL A 16 14.85 -8.32 -6.20
N VAL A 17 15.04 -7.35 -7.09
CA VAL A 17 14.07 -6.24 -7.27
C VAL A 17 12.72 -6.75 -7.75
N LEU A 18 12.69 -7.70 -8.69
CA LEU A 18 11.44 -8.30 -9.17
C LEU A 18 10.71 -9.07 -8.06
N ILE A 19 11.43 -9.86 -7.26
CA ILE A 19 10.84 -10.58 -6.13
C ILE A 19 10.30 -9.60 -5.09
N ALA A 20 11.06 -8.56 -4.74
CA ALA A 20 10.60 -7.52 -3.81
C ALA A 20 9.37 -6.78 -4.35
N ALA A 21 9.37 -6.42 -5.64
CA ALA A 21 8.23 -5.80 -6.30
C ALA A 21 7.00 -6.72 -6.24
N LEU A 22 7.14 -8.00 -6.58
CA LEU A 22 6.05 -8.96 -6.49
C LEU A 22 5.54 -9.12 -5.05
N ALA A 23 6.44 -9.22 -4.07
CA ALA A 23 6.07 -9.34 -2.66
C ALA A 23 5.27 -8.13 -2.14
N ILE A 24 5.52 -6.94 -2.68
CA ILE A 24 4.77 -5.71 -2.34
C ILE A 24 3.48 -5.61 -3.16
N TYR A 25 3.56 -5.76 -4.48
CA TYR A 25 2.44 -5.47 -5.37
C TYR A 25 1.39 -6.57 -5.43
N VAL A 26 1.74 -7.83 -5.20
CA VAL A 26 0.76 -8.93 -5.17
C VAL A 26 -0.29 -8.72 -4.06
N PRO A 27 0.05 -8.49 -2.78
CA PRO A 27 -0.96 -8.23 -1.76
C PRO A 27 -1.73 -6.93 -2.01
N LEU A 28 -1.08 -5.88 -2.55
CA LEU A 28 -1.77 -4.64 -2.90
C LEU A 28 -2.81 -4.85 -4.01
N LEU A 29 -2.45 -5.57 -5.08
CA LEU A 29 -3.37 -5.92 -6.15
C LEU A 29 -4.54 -6.75 -5.61
N PHE A 30 -4.26 -7.62 -4.65
CA PHE A 30 -5.27 -8.44 -4.01
C PHE A 30 -6.29 -7.61 -3.21
N ILE A 31 -5.83 -6.60 -2.48
CA ILE A 31 -6.69 -5.63 -1.80
C ILE A 31 -7.58 -4.91 -2.83
N VAL A 32 -6.98 -4.41 -3.92
CA VAL A 32 -7.73 -3.71 -4.98
C VAL A 32 -8.82 -4.60 -5.57
N VAL A 33 -8.49 -5.83 -5.99
CA VAL A 33 -9.47 -6.76 -6.56
C VAL A 33 -10.58 -7.10 -5.56
N GLN A 34 -10.21 -7.37 -4.30
CA GLN A 34 -11.15 -7.66 -3.23
C GLN A 34 -12.13 -6.50 -2.98
N SER A 35 -11.70 -5.24 -3.10
CA SER A 35 -12.57 -4.08 -2.93
C SER A 35 -13.72 -4.03 -3.94
N PHE A 36 -13.61 -4.71 -5.08
CA PHE A 36 -14.69 -4.85 -6.07
C PHE A 36 -15.49 -6.15 -5.92
N LEU A 37 -15.28 -6.95 -4.89
CA LEU A 37 -16.04 -8.18 -4.65
C LEU A 37 -17.10 -7.96 -3.57
N SER A 38 -18.29 -8.52 -3.79
CA SER A 38 -19.39 -8.51 -2.81
C SER A 38 -19.11 -9.37 -1.57
N ALA A 39 -18.15 -10.29 -1.66
CA ALA A 39 -17.79 -11.22 -0.59
C ALA A 39 -16.29 -11.52 -0.64
N PRO A 40 -15.71 -12.11 0.42
CA PRO A 40 -14.30 -12.45 0.42
C PRO A 40 -13.93 -13.37 -0.77
N PHE A 41 -12.72 -13.20 -1.33
CA PHE A 41 -12.25 -13.97 -2.50
C PHE A 41 -12.32 -15.50 -2.36
N PHE A 42 -12.36 -16.02 -1.12
CA PHE A 42 -12.49 -17.45 -0.82
C PHE A 42 -13.96 -17.91 -0.73
N ALA A 43 -14.93 -17.00 -0.71
CA ALA A 43 -16.34 -17.33 -0.74
C ALA A 43 -16.78 -17.80 -2.13
N ARG A 44 -17.63 -18.83 -2.18
CA ARG A 44 -18.18 -19.39 -3.42
C ARG A 44 -19.13 -18.41 -4.13
N SER A 45 -19.77 -17.52 -3.38
CA SER A 45 -20.77 -16.55 -3.86
C SER A 45 -20.18 -15.20 -4.28
N LYS A 46 -18.85 -15.07 -4.39
CA LYS A 46 -18.23 -13.80 -4.78
C LYS A 46 -18.70 -13.35 -6.16
N ALA A 47 -19.17 -12.11 -6.25
CA ALA A 47 -19.51 -11.45 -7.50
C ALA A 47 -18.83 -10.08 -7.53
N PHE A 48 -18.61 -9.54 -8.73
CA PHE A 48 -18.20 -8.15 -8.85
C PHE A 48 -19.35 -7.25 -8.40
N SER A 49 -19.08 -6.36 -7.43
CA SER A 49 -20.06 -5.44 -6.87
C SER A 49 -19.37 -4.15 -6.39
N PHE A 50 -20.16 -3.08 -6.30
CA PHE A 50 -19.74 -1.80 -5.73
C PHE A 50 -20.31 -1.57 -4.33
N GLU A 51 -21.02 -2.56 -3.75
CA GLU A 51 -21.65 -2.47 -2.43
C GLU A 51 -20.66 -2.06 -1.33
N ALA A 52 -19.42 -2.55 -1.37
CA ALA A 52 -18.39 -2.17 -0.39
C ALA A 52 -18.06 -0.67 -0.44
N PHE A 53 -18.08 -0.06 -1.63
CA PHE A 53 -17.85 1.37 -1.79
C PHE A 53 -19.06 2.19 -1.34
N GLU A 54 -20.28 1.74 -1.66
CA GLU A 54 -21.50 2.39 -1.19
C GLU A 54 -21.58 2.36 0.34
N PHE A 55 -21.26 1.21 0.95
CA PHE A 55 -21.19 1.05 2.40
C PHE A 55 -20.22 2.05 3.03
N ILE A 56 -18.98 2.14 2.55
CA ILE A 56 -17.98 3.02 3.19
C ILE A 56 -18.25 4.52 2.92
N PHE A 57 -18.81 4.87 1.76
CA PHE A 57 -19.09 6.27 1.43
C PHE A 57 -20.36 6.80 2.08
N THR A 58 -21.28 5.93 2.49
CA THR A 58 -22.48 6.30 3.27
C THR A 58 -22.21 6.30 4.77
N ASP A 59 -21.08 5.73 5.21
CA ASP A 59 -20.70 5.67 6.61
C ASP A 59 -20.12 7.02 7.10
N PRO A 60 -20.80 7.74 8.01
CA PRO A 60 -20.27 9.00 8.57
C PRO A 60 -19.01 8.77 9.43
N ASP A 61 -18.88 7.62 10.08
CA ASP A 61 -17.73 7.30 10.93
C ASP A 61 -16.46 7.14 10.10
N PHE A 62 -16.57 6.68 8.85
CA PHE A 62 -15.47 6.65 7.90
C PHE A 62 -14.86 8.04 7.69
N TYR A 63 -15.68 9.08 7.47
CA TYR A 63 -15.18 10.44 7.27
C TYR A 63 -14.61 11.05 8.54
N LEU A 64 -15.20 10.74 9.70
CA LEU A 64 -14.66 11.14 11.00
C LEU A 64 -13.27 10.53 11.25
N ALA A 65 -13.13 9.23 11.00
CA ALA A 65 -11.86 8.52 11.09
C ALA A 65 -10.84 9.06 10.08
N LEU A 66 -11.25 9.33 8.84
CA LEU A 66 -10.39 9.90 7.81
C LEU A 66 -9.86 11.28 8.22
N ARG A 67 -10.76 12.19 8.65
CA ARG A 67 -10.39 13.55 9.08
C ARG A 67 -9.49 13.53 10.31
N SER A 68 -9.85 12.75 11.33
CA SER A 68 -9.05 12.64 12.55
C SER A 68 -7.67 12.04 12.25
N GLY A 69 -7.60 10.98 11.44
CA GLY A 69 -6.35 10.39 10.98
C GLY A 69 -5.46 11.39 10.23
N PHE A 70 -6.03 12.20 9.34
CA PHE A 70 -5.30 13.28 8.66
C PHE A 70 -4.77 14.32 9.64
N ILE A 71 -5.60 14.82 10.56
CA ILE A 71 -5.19 15.80 11.57
C ILE A 71 -4.04 15.24 12.41
N LEU A 72 -4.14 13.97 12.84
CA LEU A 72 -3.10 13.30 13.62
C LEU A 72 -1.80 13.14 12.82
N ALA A 73 -1.87 12.71 11.57
CA ALA A 73 -0.69 12.54 10.71
C ALA A 73 0.03 13.88 10.49
N PHE A 74 -0.70 14.94 10.12
CA PHE A 74 -0.10 16.26 9.93
C PHE A 74 0.41 16.89 11.23
N GLY A 75 -0.34 16.75 12.32
CA GLY A 75 0.10 17.20 13.64
C GLY A 75 1.39 16.50 14.06
N LEU A 76 1.49 15.19 13.83
CA LEU A 76 2.70 14.43 14.11
C LEU A 76 3.87 14.89 13.23
N VAL A 77 3.66 15.11 11.93
CA VAL A 77 4.71 15.61 11.02
C VAL A 77 5.22 16.99 11.48
N ALA A 78 4.31 17.90 11.85
CA ALA A 78 4.66 19.24 12.31
C ALA A 78 5.47 19.25 13.61
N ILE A 79 5.29 18.25 14.46
CA ILE A 79 6.04 18.08 15.72
C ILE A 79 7.34 17.30 15.49
N ALA A 80 7.26 16.18 14.77
CA ALA A 80 8.38 15.25 14.57
C ALA A 80 9.50 15.83 13.72
N ILE A 81 9.19 16.63 12.68
CA ILE A 81 10.21 17.22 11.81
C ILE A 81 11.09 18.23 12.58
N PRO A 82 10.55 19.24 13.29
CA PRO A 82 11.38 20.16 14.06
C PRO A 82 12.14 19.49 15.19
N LEU A 83 11.51 18.57 15.93
CA LEU A 83 12.16 17.85 17.03
C LEU A 83 13.26 16.89 16.54
N GLY A 84 13.04 16.22 15.41
CA GLY A 84 14.04 15.36 14.79
C GLY A 84 15.19 16.15 14.16
N GLY A 85 14.89 17.26 13.47
CA GLY A 85 15.89 18.09 12.79
C GLY A 85 16.70 19.00 13.73
N SER A 86 16.22 19.27 14.94
CA SER A 86 16.94 20.05 15.96
C SER A 86 17.84 19.19 16.86
N SER A 87 17.75 17.86 16.77
CA SER A 87 18.69 16.97 17.45
C SER A 87 20.02 16.94 16.69
N PRO A 88 21.17 17.28 17.31
CA PRO A 88 22.46 17.38 16.64
C PRO A 88 23.16 16.01 16.45
N PHE A 89 22.43 14.89 16.55
CA PHE A 89 22.97 13.53 16.49
C PHE A 89 22.29 12.70 15.41
#